data_AF-R8B3M1-F1
#
_entry.id   AF-R8B3M1-F1
#
_cell.length_a   1.000
_cell.length_b   1.000
_cell.length_c   1.000
_cell.angle_alpha   90.00
_cell.angle_beta   90.00
_cell.angle_gamma   90.00
#
_symmetry.space_group_name_H-M   'P 1'
#
loop_
_entity.id
_entity.type
_entity.pdbx_description
1 polymer ?
#
loop_
_entity_poly.entity_id
_entity_poly.type
_entity_poly.pdbx_seq_one_letter_code
_entity_poly.pdbx_strand_id
1 'polypeptide(L)'
;MRIFISRQSFINNLKSAAKAEKRCSQASKALSWYLDKAARSAGFQSWGWLHRKLQVASSIEFDHIHATIGRNIGRTFPNAAAKYVEKDVIGCIKSQFERCEEFSAPVSGSQNGYSHPSVSIEKEVKSLFSGIYPEILLSSAIDRLKDLGPWCEDDSEVMFEYEF
;
A
#
# COMPACT_ATOMS: atom_id res chain seq x y z
N MET A 1 3.40 -1.17 14.53
CA MET A 1 3.72 -1.92 13.31
C MET A 1 3.93 -0.92 12.19
N ARG A 2 5.02 -1.02 11.43
CA ARG A 2 5.51 0.04 10.53
C ARG A 2 5.14 -0.32 9.10
N ILE A 3 4.58 0.62 8.35
CA ILE A 3 4.25 0.40 6.94
C ILE A 3 5.40 0.94 6.11
N PHE A 4 6.04 0.07 5.35
CA PHE A 4 7.18 0.45 4.52
C PHE A 4 6.70 0.95 3.15
N ILE A 5 6.09 2.14 3.14
CA ILE A 5 5.90 2.94 1.93
C ILE A 5 6.71 4.23 2.03
N SER A 6 7.46 4.56 0.97
CA SER A 6 8.19 5.82 0.94
C SER A 6 7.21 7.01 0.99
N ARG A 7 7.60 8.09 1.69
CA ARG A 7 6.80 9.34 1.75
C ARG A 7 6.42 9.84 0.35
N GLN A 8 7.35 9.73 -0.59
CA GLN A 8 7.13 10.17 -1.96
C GLN A 8 6.12 9.29 -2.70
N SER A 9 6.19 7.96 -2.52
CA SER A 9 5.22 7.02 -3.06
C SER A 9 3.82 7.30 -2.51
N PHE A 10 3.70 7.51 -1.18
CA PHE A 10 2.44 7.88 -0.54
C PHE A 10 1.85 9.19 -1.12
N ILE A 11 2.68 10.24 -1.25
CA ILE A 11 2.26 11.51 -1.85
C ILE A 11 1.81 11.32 -3.30
N ASN A 12 2.54 10.53 -4.09
CA ASN A 12 2.22 10.27 -5.49
C ASN A 12 0.93 9.45 -5.63
N ASN A 13 0.69 8.49 -4.73
CA ASN A 13 -0.54 7.71 -4.67
C ASN A 13 -1.75 8.62 -4.39
N LEU A 14 -1.64 9.53 -3.41
CA LEU A 14 -2.71 10.50 -3.12
C LEU A 14 -2.99 11.44 -4.29
N LYS A 15 -1.95 11.98 -4.93
CA LYS A 15 -2.10 12.81 -6.14
C LYS A 15 -2.79 12.04 -7.27
N SER A 16 -2.42 10.77 -7.44
CA SER A 16 -3.01 9.90 -8.47
C SER A 16 -4.48 9.59 -8.18
N ALA A 17 -4.82 9.33 -6.92
CA ALA A 17 -6.21 9.11 -6.49
C ALA A 17 -7.06 10.37 -6.67
N ALA A 18 -6.56 11.55 -6.27
CA ALA A 18 -7.25 12.82 -6.49
C ALA A 18 -7.50 13.10 -7.98
N LYS A 19 -6.52 12.81 -8.86
CA LYS A 19 -6.68 12.92 -10.31
C LYS A 19 -7.71 11.93 -10.86
N ALA A 20 -7.71 10.69 -10.39
CA ALA A 20 -8.69 9.68 -10.78
C ALA A 20 -10.10 10.07 -10.33
N GLU A 21 -10.26 10.50 -9.08
CA GLU A 21 -11.53 10.98 -8.53
C GLU A 21 -12.09 12.15 -9.33
N LYS A 22 -11.25 13.15 -9.65
CA LYS A 22 -11.65 14.28 -10.49
C LYS A 22 -12.16 13.84 -11.86
N ARG A 23 -11.53 12.83 -12.47
CA ARG A 23 -11.94 12.33 -13.80
C ARG A 23 -13.29 11.60 -13.75
N CYS A 24 -13.59 10.91 -12.65
CA CYS A 24 -14.86 10.21 -12.48
C CYS A 24 -15.99 11.13 -11.97
N SER A 25 -15.65 12.29 -11.41
CA SER A 25 -16.62 13.24 -10.89
C SER A 25 -17.19 14.12 -12.00
N GLN A 26 -18.52 14.25 -12.04
CA GLN A 26 -19.20 15.20 -12.93
C GLN A 26 -19.08 16.66 -12.47
N ALA A 27 -18.55 16.89 -11.26
CA ALA A 27 -18.42 18.23 -10.70
C ALA A 27 -17.20 18.96 -11.28
N SER A 28 -17.39 20.21 -11.72
CA SER A 28 -16.30 21.09 -12.19
C SER A 28 -15.46 21.65 -11.04
N LYS A 29 -14.88 20.78 -10.21
CA LYS A 29 -13.95 21.17 -9.14
C LYS A 29 -12.50 21.08 -9.63
N ALA A 30 -11.68 22.03 -9.21
CA ALA A 30 -10.24 22.03 -9.47
C ALA A 30 -9.55 20.85 -8.76
N LEU A 31 -8.40 20.40 -9.26
CA LEU A 31 -7.63 19.31 -8.63
C LEU A 31 -7.23 19.62 -7.18
N SER A 32 -6.92 20.89 -6.89
CA SER A 32 -6.61 21.37 -5.53
C SER A 32 -7.71 21.03 -4.54
N TRP A 33 -8.98 21.14 -4.94
CA TRP A 33 -10.12 20.83 -4.08
C TRP A 33 -10.13 19.35 -3.62
N TYR A 34 -9.79 18.42 -4.52
CA TYR A 34 -9.69 16.99 -4.19
C TYR A 34 -8.47 16.69 -3.31
N LEU A 35 -7.35 17.36 -3.55
CA LEU A 35 -6.16 17.25 -2.70
C LEU A 35 -6.42 17.79 -1.28
N ASP A 36 -7.14 18.92 -1.18
CA ASP A 36 -7.57 19.49 0.11
C ASP A 36 -8.61 18.60 0.80
N LYS A 37 -9.38 17.80 0.06
CA LYS A 37 -10.28 16.79 0.66
C LYS A 37 -9.47 15.70 1.37
N ALA A 38 -8.39 15.20 0.77
CA ALA A 38 -7.48 14.26 1.43
C ALA A 38 -6.79 14.90 2.64
N ALA A 39 -6.32 16.14 2.52
CA ALA A 39 -5.73 16.86 3.65
C ALA A 39 -6.67 17.00 4.83
N ARG A 40 -7.93 17.40 4.58
CA ARG A 40 -8.96 17.54 5.60
C ARG A 40 -9.34 16.22 6.25
N SER A 41 -9.26 15.11 5.52
CA SER A 41 -9.49 13.77 6.10
C SER A 41 -8.47 13.39 7.17
N ALA A 42 -7.31 14.04 7.19
CA ALA A 42 -6.28 13.90 8.21
C ALA A 42 -6.16 15.11 9.15
N GLY A 43 -7.16 16.00 9.17
CA GLY A 43 -7.19 17.17 10.06
C GLY A 43 -6.39 18.39 9.59
N PHE A 44 -5.90 18.40 8.35
CA PHE A 44 -5.18 19.56 7.80
C PHE A 44 -6.11 20.50 7.02
N GLN A 45 -5.86 21.80 7.12
CA GLN A 45 -6.67 22.82 6.42
C GLN A 45 -6.56 22.73 4.89
N SER A 46 -5.38 22.40 4.37
CA SER A 46 -5.13 22.26 2.93
C SER A 46 -3.99 21.29 2.62
N TRP A 47 -3.90 20.88 1.35
CA TRP A 47 -2.86 20.02 0.82
C TRP A 47 -1.46 20.58 1.07
N GLY A 48 -1.28 21.90 0.98
CA GLY A 48 0.01 22.53 1.23
C GLY A 48 0.55 22.25 2.64
N TRP A 49 -0.33 22.28 3.65
CA TRP A 49 0.03 21.98 5.04
C TRP A 49 0.30 20.50 5.26
N LEU A 50 -0.56 19.62 4.73
CA LEU A 50 -0.33 18.18 4.77
C LEU A 50 0.99 17.82 4.10
N HIS A 51 1.25 18.32 2.89
CA HIS A 51 2.44 18.03 2.12
C HIS A 51 3.71 18.45 2.87
N ARG A 52 3.74 19.67 3.44
CA ARG A 52 4.86 20.12 4.27
C ARG A 52 5.06 19.22 5.49
N LYS A 53 3.98 18.86 6.18
CA LYS A 53 4.07 17.97 7.35
C LYS A 53 4.61 16.60 6.96
N LEU A 54 4.20 16.03 5.82
CA LEU A 54 4.70 14.74 5.34
C LEU A 54 6.21 14.74 5.08
N GLN A 55 6.81 15.87 4.70
CA GLN A 55 8.26 15.96 4.47
C GLN A 55 9.07 15.89 5.77
N VAL A 56 8.52 16.37 6.89
CA VAL A 56 9.24 16.52 8.16
C VAL A 56 8.72 15.62 9.29
N ALA A 57 7.59 14.95 9.07
CA ALA A 57 6.97 14.08 10.06
C ALA A 57 7.93 12.94 10.45
N SER A 58 8.01 12.65 11.75
CA SER A 58 8.62 11.41 12.23
C SER A 58 7.90 10.19 11.64
N SER A 59 8.51 9.00 11.72
CA SER A 59 7.85 7.79 11.21
C SER A 59 6.52 7.51 11.89
N ILE A 60 6.42 7.72 13.21
CA ILE A 60 5.19 7.49 13.97
C ILE A 60 4.09 8.47 13.51
N GLU A 61 4.43 9.74 13.34
CA GLU A 61 3.49 10.74 12.82
C GLU A 61 3.05 10.43 11.39
N PHE A 62 3.99 9.98 10.54
CA PHE A 62 3.69 9.57 9.18
C PHE A 62 2.71 8.39 9.16
N ASP A 63 2.97 7.34 9.94
CA ASP A 63 2.10 6.16 10.05
C ASP A 63 0.70 6.57 10.56
N HIS A 64 0.62 7.51 11.50
CA HIS A 64 -0.65 8.04 11.99
C HIS A 64 -1.42 8.79 10.91
N ILE A 65 -0.75 9.65 10.13
CA ILE A 65 -1.36 10.38 9.02
C ILE A 65 -1.83 9.38 7.94
N HIS A 66 -0.99 8.41 7.59
CA HIS A 66 -1.31 7.37 6.62
C HIS A 66 -2.53 6.57 7.04
N ALA A 67 -2.57 6.08 8.29
CA ALA A 67 -3.70 5.35 8.84
C ALA A 67 -4.99 6.19 8.84
N THR A 68 -4.89 7.47 9.21
CA THR A 68 -6.06 8.37 9.25
C THR A 68 -6.63 8.62 7.87
N ILE A 69 -5.78 8.85 6.86
CA ILE A 69 -6.22 8.98 5.47
C ILE A 69 -6.81 7.67 4.97
N GLY A 70 -6.16 6.54 5.27
CA GLY A 70 -6.62 5.21 4.87
C GLY A 70 -8.02 4.88 5.37
N ARG A 71 -8.32 5.16 6.64
CA ARG A 71 -9.64 4.88 7.22
C ARG A 71 -10.74 5.69 6.56
N ASN A 72 -10.40 6.87 6.04
CA ASN A 72 -11.33 7.80 5.42
C ASN A 72 -11.33 7.72 3.89
N ILE A 73 -10.48 6.89 3.27
CA ILE A 73 -10.23 6.94 1.83
C ILE A 73 -11.49 6.70 1.00
N GLY A 74 -12.35 5.78 1.42
CA GLY A 74 -13.62 5.49 0.74
C GLY A 74 -14.59 6.68 0.73
N ARG A 75 -14.56 7.54 1.75
CA ARG A 75 -15.37 8.77 1.81
C ARG A 75 -14.68 9.93 1.06
N THR A 76 -13.36 9.98 1.14
CA THR A 76 -12.53 11.01 0.51
C THR A 76 -12.55 10.85 -1.01
N PHE A 77 -12.30 9.65 -1.52
CA PHE A 77 -12.21 9.33 -2.95
C PHE A 77 -13.04 8.10 -3.29
N PRO A 78 -14.39 8.16 -3.26
CA PRO A 78 -15.25 7.00 -3.46
C PRO A 78 -15.01 6.26 -4.77
N ASN A 79 -14.62 6.98 -5.84
CA ASN A 79 -14.38 6.38 -7.16
C ASN A 79 -12.93 5.90 -7.36
N ALA A 80 -11.99 6.38 -6.54
CA ALA A 80 -10.58 6.02 -6.66
C ALA A 80 -10.04 5.20 -5.48
N ALA A 81 -10.83 4.97 -4.42
CA ALA A 81 -10.41 4.33 -3.18
C ALA A 81 -9.87 2.91 -3.41
N ALA A 82 -10.58 2.05 -4.13
CA ALA A 82 -10.15 0.67 -4.38
C ALA A 82 -8.76 0.62 -5.04
N LYS A 83 -8.58 1.38 -6.13
CA LYS A 83 -7.31 1.46 -6.86
C LYS A 83 -6.19 2.11 -6.06
N TYR A 84 -6.52 3.05 -5.17
CA TYR A 84 -5.56 3.63 -4.24
C TYR A 84 -5.06 2.57 -3.25
N VAL A 85 -5.98 1.86 -2.59
CA VAL A 85 -5.66 0.81 -1.61
C VAL A 85 -4.86 -0.31 -2.27
N GLU A 86 -5.27 -0.76 -3.46
CA GLU A 86 -4.54 -1.75 -4.25
C GLU A 86 -3.07 -1.34 -4.46
N LYS A 87 -2.83 -0.12 -4.96
CA LYS A 87 -1.47 0.37 -5.19
C LYS A 87 -0.64 0.48 -3.92
N ASP A 88 -1.27 0.90 -2.83
CA ASP A 88 -0.60 1.12 -1.56
C ASP A 88 -0.20 -0.20 -0.91
N VAL A 89 -1.14 -1.15 -0.86
CA VAL A 89 -0.93 -2.51 -0.33
C VAL A 89 0.09 -3.25 -1.18
N ILE A 90 -0.06 -3.27 -2.51
CA ILE A 90 0.93 -3.93 -3.39
C ILE A 90 2.31 -3.30 -3.24
N GLY A 91 2.40 -1.98 -3.14
CA GLY A 91 3.68 -1.29 -2.95
C GLY A 91 4.38 -1.67 -1.64
N CYS A 92 3.61 -1.88 -0.56
CA CYS A 92 4.12 -2.31 0.74
C CYS A 92 4.49 -3.81 0.76
N ILE A 93 3.70 -4.65 0.10
CA ILE A 93 4.00 -6.08 0.01
C ILE A 93 5.29 -6.29 -0.80
N LYS A 94 5.44 -5.62 -1.95
CA LYS A 94 6.64 -5.70 -2.78
C LYS A 94 7.92 -5.19 -2.12
N SER A 95 7.84 -4.52 -0.97
CA SER A 95 9.02 -4.08 -0.21
C SER A 95 9.40 -5.03 0.93
N GLN A 96 8.61 -6.09 1.17
CA GLN A 96 8.81 -7.06 2.26
C GLN A 96 8.75 -8.52 1.78
N PHE A 97 8.22 -8.75 0.58
CA PHE A 97 8.00 -10.07 0.02
C PHE A 97 8.36 -10.04 -1.45
N GLU A 98 8.91 -11.16 -1.92
CA GLU A 98 9.22 -11.38 -3.33
C GLU A 98 8.23 -12.39 -3.92
N ARG A 99 8.03 -12.36 -5.24
CA ARG A 99 7.29 -13.44 -5.89
C ARG A 99 8.19 -14.66 -5.95
N CYS A 100 7.68 -15.83 -5.58
CA CYS A 100 8.50 -17.04 -5.53
C CYS A 100 9.16 -17.35 -6.89
N GLU A 101 8.51 -16.99 -8.00
CA GLU A 101 9.05 -17.16 -9.36
C GLU A 101 10.32 -16.33 -9.65
N GLU A 102 10.55 -15.23 -8.92
CA GLU A 102 11.64 -14.30 -9.18
C GLU A 102 12.97 -14.74 -8.53
N PHE A 103 12.90 -15.55 -7.47
CA PHE A 103 14.08 -15.90 -6.66
C PHE A 103 14.20 -17.40 -6.33
N SER A 104 13.10 -18.16 -6.40
CA SER A 104 13.09 -19.56 -5.99
C SER A 104 13.22 -20.52 -7.17
N ALA A 105 14.02 -21.57 -7.02
CA ALA A 105 14.10 -22.63 -8.03
C ALA A 105 12.78 -23.43 -8.08
N PRO A 106 12.27 -23.79 -9.26
CA PRO A 106 11.12 -24.67 -9.37
C PRO A 106 11.49 -26.09 -8.90
N VAL A 107 10.69 -26.66 -7.99
CA VAL A 107 10.93 -27.99 -7.43
C VAL A 107 9.67 -28.83 -7.56
N SER A 108 9.78 -29.93 -8.30
CA SER A 108 8.70 -30.92 -8.42
C SER A 108 8.50 -31.63 -7.08
N GLY A 109 7.40 -31.32 -6.39
CA GLY A 109 7.05 -31.93 -5.10
C GLY A 109 6.78 -30.96 -3.96
N SER A 110 7.05 -29.65 -4.12
CA SER A 110 6.64 -28.65 -3.13
C SER A 110 5.18 -28.22 -3.33
N GLN A 111 4.54 -27.72 -2.26
CA GLN A 111 3.12 -27.34 -2.29
C GLN A 111 2.82 -26.16 -3.23
N ASN A 112 3.79 -25.27 -3.44
CA ASN A 112 3.69 -24.09 -4.29
C ASN A 112 4.48 -24.21 -5.60
N GLY A 113 5.18 -25.33 -5.83
CA GLY A 113 6.04 -25.55 -7.00
C GLY A 113 7.43 -24.92 -6.94
N TYR A 114 7.78 -24.26 -5.83
CA TYR A 114 9.05 -23.57 -5.62
C TYR A 114 9.82 -24.12 -4.41
N SER A 115 11.14 -23.90 -4.38
CA SER A 115 12.03 -24.35 -3.29
C SER A 115 11.78 -23.64 -1.95
N HIS A 116 11.30 -22.39 -1.97
CA HIS A 116 10.94 -21.63 -0.76
C HIS A 116 9.44 -21.80 -0.45
N PRO A 117 9.06 -21.86 0.85
CA PRO A 117 7.66 -21.94 1.24
C PRO A 117 6.94 -20.63 0.92
N SER A 118 5.72 -20.72 0.39
CA SER A 118 4.89 -19.55 0.13
C SER A 118 4.27 -18.99 1.42
N VAL A 119 4.18 -17.68 1.52
CA VAL A 119 3.41 -16.99 2.57
C VAL A 119 1.94 -16.87 2.23
N SER A 120 1.09 -16.84 3.25
CA SER A 120 -0.33 -16.56 3.08
C SER A 120 -0.55 -15.06 2.93
N ILE A 121 -0.48 -14.54 1.70
CA ILE A 121 -0.54 -13.10 1.46
C ILE A 121 -1.81 -12.44 1.99
N GLU A 122 -2.92 -13.17 2.05
CA GLU A 122 -4.15 -12.71 2.68
C GLU A 122 -3.97 -12.44 4.18
N LYS A 123 -3.32 -13.35 4.90
CA LYS A 123 -3.05 -13.16 6.34
C LYS A 123 -2.11 -11.98 6.57
N GLU A 124 -1.07 -11.86 5.76
CA GLU A 124 -0.12 -10.75 5.85
C GLU A 124 -0.79 -9.40 5.60
N VAL A 125 -1.56 -9.28 4.52
CA VAL A 125 -2.30 -8.05 4.21
C VAL A 125 -3.31 -7.70 5.31
N LYS A 126 -4.05 -8.69 5.83
CA LYS A 126 -5.01 -8.46 6.91
C LYS A 126 -4.32 -8.03 8.21
N SER A 127 -3.19 -8.65 8.54
CA SER A 127 -2.35 -8.28 9.69
C SER A 127 -1.89 -6.82 9.56
N LEU A 128 -1.36 -6.45 8.39
CA LEU A 128 -0.80 -5.14 8.11
C LEU A 128 -1.83 -4.02 8.04
N PHE A 129 -3.00 -4.27 7.45
CA PHE A 129 -3.88 -3.18 6.98
C PHE A 129 -5.30 -3.18 7.53
N SER A 130 -5.75 -4.19 8.30
CA SER A 130 -7.13 -4.24 8.82
C SER A 130 -7.51 -3.03 9.70
N GLY A 131 -6.55 -2.43 10.41
CA GLY A 131 -6.77 -1.20 11.21
C GLY A 131 -6.67 0.12 10.40
N ILE A 132 -6.42 0.03 9.10
CA ILE A 132 -6.07 1.15 8.23
C ILE A 132 -7.09 1.31 7.12
N TYR A 133 -7.42 0.23 6.43
CA TYR A 133 -8.34 0.26 5.30
C TYR A 133 -9.61 -0.51 5.62
N PRO A 134 -10.79 -0.05 5.14
CA PRO A 134 -12.01 -0.84 5.16
C PRO A 134 -11.81 -2.22 4.51
N GLU A 135 -12.35 -3.27 5.12
CA GLU A 135 -12.17 -4.66 4.67
C GLU A 135 -12.58 -4.86 3.21
N ILE A 136 -13.68 -4.24 2.77
CA ILE A 136 -14.16 -4.30 1.38
C ILE A 136 -13.12 -3.79 0.37
N LEU A 137 -12.30 -2.80 0.74
CA LEU A 137 -11.23 -2.28 -0.13
C LEU A 137 -9.99 -3.17 -0.08
N LEU A 138 -9.76 -3.85 1.04
CA LEU A 138 -8.65 -4.80 1.20
C LEU A 138 -8.87 -6.07 0.40
N SER A 139 -10.09 -6.60 0.34
CA SER A 139 -10.41 -7.80 -0.45
C SER A 139 -9.95 -7.64 -1.90
N SER A 140 -10.25 -6.49 -2.53
CA SER A 140 -9.82 -6.21 -3.90
C SER A 140 -8.29 -6.20 -4.07
N ALA A 141 -7.54 -5.71 -3.07
CA ALA A 141 -6.08 -5.72 -3.11
C ALA A 141 -5.50 -7.12 -2.89
N ILE A 142 -6.12 -7.91 -2.00
CA ILE A 142 -5.75 -9.31 -1.72
C ILE A 142 -5.94 -10.17 -2.95
N ASP A 143 -7.10 -10.07 -3.61
CA ASP A 143 -7.39 -10.83 -4.83
C ASP A 143 -6.34 -10.51 -5.92
N ARG A 144 -6.02 -9.23 -6.09
CA ARG A 144 -4.99 -8.82 -7.04
C ARG A 144 -3.60 -9.36 -6.71
N LEU A 145 -3.23 -9.43 -5.43
CA LEU A 145 -1.96 -10.02 -5.01
C LEU A 145 -1.92 -11.54 -5.23
N LYS A 146 -3.03 -12.24 -4.99
CA LYS A 146 -3.13 -13.69 -5.28
C LYS A 146 -2.98 -13.97 -6.77
N ASP A 147 -3.53 -13.12 -7.64
CA ASP A 147 -3.38 -13.23 -9.10
C ASP A 147 -1.93 -13.04 -9.58
N LEU A 148 -1.10 -12.30 -8.83
CA LEU A 148 0.30 -12.04 -9.20
C LEU A 148 1.23 -13.23 -8.92
N GLY A 149 0.73 -14.28 -8.28
CA GLY A 149 1.47 -15.51 -8.03
C GLY A 149 1.71 -15.77 -6.54
N PRO A 150 2.30 -16.92 -6.22
CA PRO A 150 2.71 -17.21 -4.86
C PRO A 150 3.81 -16.24 -4.42
N TRP A 151 3.68 -15.73 -3.20
CA TRP A 151 4.64 -14.83 -2.57
C TRP A 151 5.49 -15.61 -1.57
N CYS A 152 6.76 -15.26 -1.47
CA CYS A 152 7.73 -15.83 -0.55
C CYS A 152 8.28 -14.71 0.34
N GLU A 153 8.77 -15.04 1.53
CA GLU A 153 9.51 -14.07 2.37
C GLU A 153 10.76 -13.61 1.61
N ASP A 154 11.10 -12.33 1.78
CA ASP A 154 12.34 -11.79 1.23
C ASP A 154 13.52 -12.28 2.08
N ASP A 155 14.22 -13.30 1.59
CA ASP A 155 15.40 -13.91 2.25
C ASP A 155 16.71 -13.17 1.91
N SER A 156 16.66 -11.93 1.42
CA SER A 156 17.86 -11.16 1.03
C SER A 156 18.82 -10.78 2.20
N GLU A 157 18.61 -11.33 3.41
CA GLU A 157 19.55 -11.33 4.54
C GLU A 157 20.24 -12.67 4.84
N VAL A 158 20.13 -13.71 4.00
CA VAL A 158 21.03 -14.89 4.12
C VAL A 158 22.39 -14.57 3.52
N MET A 159 23.18 -13.77 4.24
CA MET A 159 24.62 -13.71 4.07
C MET A 159 25.15 -15.12 4.31
N PHE A 160 25.56 -15.81 3.24
CA PHE A 160 26.37 -17.00 3.34
C PHE A 160 27.64 -16.63 4.12
N GLU A 161 27.68 -17.01 5.41
CA GLU A 161 28.94 -17.12 6.14
C GLU A 161 29.79 -18.15 5.39
N TYR A 162 30.69 -17.66 4.53
CA TYR A 162 31.77 -18.48 4.01
C TYR A 162 32.71 -18.77 5.17
N GLU A 163 32.55 -19.94 5.80
CA GLU A 163 33.64 -20.54 6.57
C GLU A 163 34.78 -20.85 5.59
N PHE A 164 35.92 -20.15 5.76
CA PHE A 164 37.22 -20.54 5.23
C PHE A 164 38.14 -20.92 6.39
#